data_AF-R7T5C5-F1
#
_entry.id   AF-R7T5C5-F1
#
_cell.length_a   1.000
_cell.length_b   1.000
_cell.length_c   1.000
_cell.angle_alpha   90.00
_cell.angle_beta   90.00
_cell.angle_gamma   90.00
#
_symmetry.space_group_name_H-M   'P 1'
#
loop_
_entity.id
_entity.type
_entity.pdbx_description
1 polymer ?
#
loop_
_entity_poly.entity_id
_entity_poly.type
_entity_poly.pdbx_seq_one_letter_code
_entity_poly.pdbx_strand_id
1 'polypeptide(L)'
;ELPEKDFNAMGEMGNGIMLDRKKLTQKQQKEYNRGFATHSFNQYLSDRISLHRTLPDFRHEDCNSVPYPINMPDTSVIIIFRNEAWSTLLRTVFSILDRSPPHLLREIILVDDFSDAKHLKHKLEGFIARQPKLKLIRSPNRVGLIKARLLGAADAEGQVLTFLDSHCECTPGWLEPLLYRIGQNRSHVVTPIIDTISDVTLQYIGGRVVKNFMVGGFDWSMSFNWHYLPKSEQVKRTSPVDPVESPTMAGGLFAIHKDYFNYLGT
;
A
#
# COMPACT_ATOMS: atom_id res chain seq x y z
N GLU A 1 -3.84 6.88 -20.87
CA GLU A 1 -2.84 5.95 -21.43
C GLU A 1 -1.66 5.90 -20.46
N LEU A 2 -1.13 4.71 -20.18
CA LEU A 2 0.07 4.57 -19.35
C LEU A 2 1.26 5.19 -20.11
N PRO A 3 2.19 5.90 -19.44
CA PRO A 3 3.37 6.42 -20.10
C PRO A 3 4.22 5.28 -20.70
N GLU A 4 4.94 5.57 -21.78
CA GLU A 4 5.85 4.61 -22.41
C GLU A 4 6.90 4.13 -21.39
N LYS A 5 7.10 2.81 -21.32
CA LYS A 5 7.99 2.21 -20.32
C LYS A 5 9.45 2.31 -20.75
N ASP A 6 10.24 3.03 -19.97
CA ASP A 6 11.70 2.98 -20.07
C ASP A 6 12.26 1.91 -19.14
N PHE A 7 12.59 0.75 -19.71
CA PHE A 7 13.15 -0.39 -18.95
C PHE A 7 14.54 -0.11 -18.36
N ASN A 8 15.22 0.95 -18.81
CA ASN A 8 16.51 1.39 -18.27
C ASN A 8 16.35 2.51 -17.24
N ALA A 9 15.10 2.90 -16.92
CA ALA A 9 14.83 3.96 -15.98
C ALA A 9 15.33 3.61 -14.58
N MET A 10 15.65 4.67 -13.85
CA MET A 10 16.09 4.60 -12.47
C MET A 10 15.03 3.90 -11.60
N GLY A 11 15.39 2.76 -11.02
CA GLY A 11 14.57 2.04 -10.04
C GLY A 11 13.47 1.18 -10.65
N GLU A 12 13.47 1.01 -11.97
CA GLU A 12 12.53 0.17 -12.71
C GLU A 12 12.64 -1.29 -12.28
N MET A 13 11.53 -2.04 -12.36
CA MET A 13 11.43 -3.41 -11.84
C MET A 13 11.86 -3.50 -10.37
N GLY A 14 11.55 -2.46 -9.58
CA GLY A 14 11.88 -2.41 -8.15
C GLY A 14 13.38 -2.51 -7.83
N ASN A 15 14.26 -2.29 -8.80
CA ASN A 15 15.71 -2.39 -8.60
C ASN A 15 16.20 -1.31 -7.63
N GLY A 16 17.05 -1.72 -6.68
CA GLY A 16 17.66 -0.82 -5.70
C GLY A 16 18.76 0.03 -6.29
N ILE A 17 18.84 1.29 -5.87
CA ILE A 17 19.93 2.18 -6.29
C ILE A 17 20.71 2.63 -5.07
N MET A 18 21.97 2.19 -5.02
CA MET A 18 22.91 2.67 -4.03
C MET A 18 23.58 3.95 -4.53
N LEU A 19 23.20 5.09 -3.95
CA LEU A 19 23.82 6.37 -4.29
C LEU A 19 25.19 6.50 -3.62
N ASP A 20 26.23 6.73 -4.42
CA ASP A 20 27.52 7.17 -3.89
C ASP A 20 27.44 8.65 -3.47
N ARG A 21 27.24 8.87 -2.17
CA ARG A 21 27.09 10.21 -1.57
C ARG A 21 28.29 11.12 -1.84
N LYS A 22 29.50 10.57 -2.05
CA LYS A 22 30.71 11.36 -2.32
C LYS A 22 30.69 11.97 -3.73
N LYS A 23 29.96 11.37 -4.66
CA LYS A 23 29.79 11.86 -6.04
C LYS A 23 28.70 12.92 -6.17
N LEU A 24 27.87 13.11 -5.13
CA LEU A 24 26.83 14.14 -5.13
C LEU A 24 27.46 15.52 -4.92
N THR A 25 26.97 16.51 -5.67
CA THR A 25 27.30 17.93 -5.42
C THR A 25 26.85 18.35 -4.01
N GLN A 26 27.43 19.43 -3.47
CA GLN A 26 27.02 19.93 -2.15
C GLN A 26 25.52 20.23 -2.06
N LYS A 27 24.91 20.73 -3.14
CA LYS A 27 23.45 20.98 -3.20
C LYS A 27 22.66 19.67 -3.08
N GLN A 28 23.02 18.66 -3.87
CA GLN A 28 22.36 17.36 -3.84
C GLN A 28 22.54 16.64 -2.49
N GLN A 29 23.72 16.75 -1.86
CA GLN A 29 23.92 16.21 -0.51
C GLN A 29 22.99 16.87 0.52
N LYS A 30 22.79 18.19 0.43
CA LYS A 30 21.83 18.91 1.29
C LYS A 30 20.39 18.43 1.05
N GLU A 31 19.99 18.24 -0.20
CA GLU A 31 18.66 17.70 -0.54
C GLU A 31 18.46 16.28 0.00
N TYR A 32 19.45 15.39 -0.18
CA TYR A 32 19.47 14.04 0.39
C TYR A 32 19.30 14.07 1.92
N ASN A 33 20.16 14.83 2.62
CA ASN A 33 20.13 14.89 4.08
C ASN A 33 18.81 15.46 4.60
N ARG A 34 18.26 16.47 3.92
CA ARG A 34 16.95 17.06 4.26
C ARG A 34 15.82 16.05 4.08
N GLY A 35 15.83 15.29 2.98
CA GLY A 35 14.84 14.25 2.73
C GLY A 35 14.77 13.22 3.85
N PHE A 36 15.92 12.67 4.24
CA PHE A 36 16.01 11.74 5.36
C PHE A 36 15.59 12.36 6.70
N ALA A 37 16.00 13.60 6.98
CA ALA A 37 15.64 14.27 8.23
C ALA A 37 14.13 14.56 8.33
N THR A 38 13.46 14.76 7.19
CA THR A 38 12.03 15.12 7.15
C THR A 38 11.12 13.89 7.09
N HIS A 39 11.50 12.88 6.32
CA HIS A 39 10.63 11.74 5.99
C HIS A 39 11.18 10.39 6.46
N SER A 40 12.37 10.33 7.05
CA SER A 40 13.02 9.09 7.50
C SER A 40 13.34 8.08 6.39
N PHE A 41 13.34 8.52 5.13
CA PHE A 41 13.81 7.73 3.99
C PHE A 41 14.47 8.63 2.92
N ASN A 42 15.05 8.00 1.89
CA ASN A 42 15.72 8.65 0.77
C ASN A 42 14.73 9.32 -0.20
N GLN A 43 14.10 10.41 0.23
CA GLN A 43 13.22 11.21 -0.63
C GLN A 43 13.94 11.70 -1.90
N TYR A 44 15.23 12.08 -1.79
CA TYR A 44 16.01 12.54 -2.93
C TYR A 44 16.03 11.51 -4.07
N LEU A 45 16.20 10.23 -3.72
CA LEU A 45 16.12 9.14 -4.70
C LEU A 45 14.67 8.90 -5.14
N SER A 46 13.70 8.91 -4.21
CA SER A 46 12.28 8.76 -4.54
C SER A 46 11.82 9.77 -5.59
N ASP A 47 12.25 11.02 -5.50
CA ASP A 47 11.86 12.08 -6.44
C ASP A 47 12.42 11.88 -7.86
N ARG A 48 13.35 10.93 -8.04
CA ARG A 48 14.01 10.59 -9.33
C ARG A 48 13.58 9.23 -9.89
N ILE A 49 12.89 8.42 -9.10
CA ILE A 49 12.31 7.16 -9.53
C ILE A 49 10.90 7.42 -10.07
N SER A 50 10.57 6.77 -11.19
CA SER A 50 9.26 6.90 -11.84
C SER A 50 8.11 6.69 -10.85
N LEU A 51 7.04 7.47 -11.00
CA LEU A 51 5.79 7.26 -10.26
C LEU A 51 5.01 6.03 -10.78
N HIS A 52 5.36 5.55 -11.97
CA HIS A 52 4.74 4.42 -12.66
C HIS A 52 5.69 3.21 -12.80
N ARG A 53 6.75 3.12 -11.97
CA ARG A 53 7.70 2.00 -12.07
C ARG A 53 6.98 0.67 -11.88
N THR A 54 7.38 -0.35 -12.64
CA THR A 54 6.87 -1.70 -12.40
C THR A 54 7.60 -2.38 -11.25
N LEU A 55 7.00 -3.45 -10.74
CA LEU A 55 7.62 -4.37 -9.78
C LEU A 55 7.70 -5.77 -10.39
N PRO A 56 8.73 -6.55 -10.06
CA PRO A 56 8.81 -7.96 -10.41
C PRO A 56 7.67 -8.73 -9.74
N ASP A 57 7.18 -9.75 -10.42
CA ASP A 57 6.20 -10.67 -9.83
C ASP A 57 6.95 -11.79 -9.12
N PHE A 58 6.94 -11.74 -7.80
CA PHE A 58 7.52 -12.79 -6.96
C PHE A 58 6.51 -13.81 -6.47
N ARG A 59 5.22 -13.72 -6.84
CA ARG A 59 4.20 -14.64 -6.32
C ARG A 59 4.52 -16.09 -6.67
N HIS A 60 3.98 -17.03 -5.91
CA HIS A 60 4.03 -18.44 -6.27
C HIS A 60 3.31 -18.66 -7.61
N GLU A 61 3.78 -19.57 -8.45
CA GLU A 61 3.24 -19.79 -9.81
C GLU A 61 1.73 -20.07 -9.78
N ASP A 62 1.26 -20.86 -8.80
CA ASP A 62 -0.15 -21.14 -8.54
C ASP A 62 -1.02 -19.90 -8.33
N CYS A 63 -0.47 -18.75 -7.91
CA CYS A 63 -1.23 -17.51 -7.77
C CYS A 63 -1.80 -17.03 -9.12
N ASN A 64 -1.11 -17.33 -10.22
CA ASN A 64 -1.56 -16.95 -11.55
C ASN A 64 -2.71 -17.83 -12.08
N SER A 65 -2.91 -18.99 -11.46
CA SER A 65 -3.90 -20.00 -11.87
C SER A 65 -5.19 -19.95 -11.05
N VAL A 66 -5.31 -19.03 -10.07
CA VAL A 66 -6.52 -18.90 -9.25
C VAL A 66 -7.66 -18.31 -10.09
N PRO A 67 -8.78 -19.04 -10.29
CA PRO A 67 -9.89 -18.53 -11.09
C PRO A 67 -10.76 -17.58 -10.26
N TYR A 68 -10.54 -16.28 -10.42
CA TYR A 68 -11.39 -15.28 -9.78
C TYR A 68 -12.70 -15.07 -10.56
N PRO A 69 -13.87 -15.08 -9.88
CA PRO A 69 -15.14 -14.80 -10.54
C PRO A 69 -15.24 -13.33 -10.94
N ILE A 70 -16.00 -13.03 -11.99
CA ILE A 70 -16.21 -11.64 -12.47
C ILE A 70 -16.98 -10.81 -11.42
N ASN A 71 -17.93 -11.42 -10.71
CA ASN A 71 -18.82 -10.76 -9.75
C ASN A 71 -18.24 -10.69 -8.33
N MET A 72 -17.01 -10.18 -8.20
CA MET A 72 -16.42 -9.86 -6.89
C MET A 72 -16.91 -8.49 -6.39
N PRO A 73 -16.96 -8.27 -5.07
CA PRO A 73 -17.33 -6.95 -4.54
C PRO A 73 -16.29 -5.91 -4.95
N ASP A 74 -16.73 -4.68 -5.22
CA ASP A 74 -15.82 -3.57 -5.46
C ASP A 74 -15.26 -2.99 -4.14
N THR A 75 -14.22 -2.17 -4.25
CA THR A 75 -13.54 -1.56 -3.10
C THR A 75 -13.33 -0.06 -3.25
N SER A 76 -13.47 0.65 -2.13
CA SER A 76 -12.90 1.99 -1.94
C SER A 76 -11.55 1.84 -1.25
N VAL A 77 -10.48 2.28 -1.92
CA VAL A 77 -9.14 2.27 -1.34
C VAL A 77 -8.92 3.55 -0.53
N ILE A 78 -8.60 3.45 0.75
CA ILE A 78 -8.46 4.57 1.66
C ILE A 78 -6.99 4.72 2.05
N ILE A 79 -6.42 5.89 1.77
CA ILE A 79 -5.03 6.23 2.10
C ILE A 79 -5.04 7.44 3.02
N ILE A 80 -4.51 7.26 4.21
CA ILE A 80 -4.35 8.34 5.20
C ILE A 80 -2.91 8.84 5.06
N PHE A 81 -2.75 10.16 5.00
CA PHE A 81 -1.43 10.75 4.91
C PHE A 81 -1.31 12.00 5.78
N ARG A 82 -0.10 12.24 6.27
CA ARG A 82 0.29 13.49 6.93
C ARG A 82 1.71 13.84 6.56
N ASN A 83 1.90 15.00 5.93
CA ASN A 83 3.22 15.49 5.51
C ASN A 83 4.03 14.48 4.68
N GLU A 84 3.34 13.63 3.92
CA GLU A 84 3.97 12.65 3.05
C GLU A 84 4.76 13.35 1.92
N ALA A 85 5.85 12.71 1.47
CA ALA A 85 6.57 13.19 0.31
C ALA A 85 5.71 13.06 -0.95
N TRP A 86 5.82 14.04 -1.86
CA TRP A 86 5.02 14.05 -3.09
C TRP A 86 5.21 12.79 -3.94
N SER A 87 6.46 12.32 -4.07
CA SER A 87 6.79 11.16 -4.90
C SER A 87 6.22 9.85 -4.36
N THR A 88 6.29 9.61 -3.04
CA THR A 88 5.75 8.38 -2.43
C THR A 88 4.23 8.35 -2.43
N LEU A 89 3.57 9.46 -2.08
CA LEU A 89 2.11 9.55 -2.13
C LEU A 89 1.58 9.28 -3.54
N LEU A 90 2.14 9.94 -4.54
CA LEU A 90 1.66 9.78 -5.91
C LEU A 90 2.03 8.43 -6.50
N ARG A 91 3.21 7.87 -6.17
CA ARG A 91 3.58 6.50 -6.58
C ARG A 91 2.61 5.47 -5.99
N THR A 92 2.14 5.66 -4.75
CA THR A 92 1.09 4.82 -4.17
C THR A 92 -0.20 4.91 -4.97
N VAL A 93 -0.66 6.13 -5.27
CA VAL A 93 -1.89 6.36 -6.06
C VAL A 93 -1.79 5.72 -7.44
N PHE A 94 -0.72 5.99 -8.19
CA PHE A 94 -0.53 5.42 -9.52
C PHE A 94 -0.35 3.91 -9.47
N SER A 95 0.35 3.39 -8.47
CA SER A 95 0.47 1.96 -8.25
C SER A 95 -0.90 1.26 -8.15
N ILE A 96 -1.88 1.87 -7.47
CA ILE A 96 -3.24 1.33 -7.35
C ILE A 96 -3.96 1.45 -8.69
N LEU A 97 -3.94 2.64 -9.30
CA LEU A 97 -4.62 2.89 -10.59
C LEU A 97 -4.11 1.96 -11.70
N ASP A 98 -2.80 1.70 -11.72
CA ASP A 98 -2.14 0.94 -12.78
C ASP A 98 -2.28 -0.58 -12.58
N ARG A 99 -2.53 -1.06 -11.35
CA ARG A 99 -2.50 -2.50 -10.99
C ARG A 99 -3.79 -3.03 -10.34
N SER A 100 -4.83 -2.23 -10.25
CA SER A 100 -6.16 -2.69 -9.81
C SER A 100 -7.12 -2.82 -11.00
N PRO A 101 -7.84 -3.94 -11.14
CA PRO A 101 -8.84 -4.09 -12.20
C PRO A 101 -9.89 -2.96 -12.16
N PRO A 102 -10.17 -2.26 -13.28
CA PRO A 102 -11.03 -1.08 -13.27
C PRO A 102 -12.45 -1.31 -12.75
N HIS A 103 -12.98 -2.53 -12.85
CA HIS A 103 -14.31 -2.90 -12.38
C HIS A 103 -14.37 -3.21 -10.87
N LEU A 104 -13.21 -3.48 -10.23
CA LEU A 104 -13.11 -3.74 -8.80
C LEU A 104 -12.73 -2.49 -8.00
N LEU A 105 -12.06 -1.53 -8.62
CA LEU A 105 -11.69 -0.28 -7.97
C LEU A 105 -12.82 0.75 -8.14
N ARG A 106 -13.61 0.98 -7.10
CA ARG A 106 -14.65 2.02 -7.07
C ARG A 106 -14.02 3.40 -7.09
N GLU A 107 -13.12 3.65 -6.14
CA GLU A 107 -12.49 4.95 -5.91
C GLU A 107 -11.24 4.80 -5.02
N ILE A 108 -10.44 5.87 -4.97
CA ILE A 108 -9.33 6.04 -4.03
C ILE A 108 -9.57 7.32 -3.24
N ILE A 109 -9.69 7.18 -1.93
CA ILE A 109 -9.95 8.27 -0.99
C ILE A 109 -8.65 8.63 -0.28
N LEU A 110 -8.13 9.82 -0.57
CA LEU A 110 -6.98 10.40 0.10
C LEU A 110 -7.47 11.22 1.30
N VAL A 111 -7.07 10.84 2.51
CA VAL A 111 -7.44 11.55 3.74
C VAL A 111 -6.22 12.31 4.28
N ASP A 112 -6.23 13.63 4.15
CA ASP A 112 -5.20 14.52 4.71
C ASP A 112 -5.46 14.74 6.21
N ASP A 113 -4.66 14.11 7.08
CA ASP A 113 -4.67 14.32 8.53
C ASP A 113 -3.90 15.60 8.91
N PHE A 114 -4.39 16.73 8.41
CA PHE A 114 -3.92 18.07 8.73
C PHE A 114 -2.42 18.30 8.43
N SER A 115 -2.01 17.98 7.20
CA SER A 115 -0.66 18.28 6.70
C SER A 115 -0.41 19.79 6.63
N ASP A 116 0.82 20.23 6.87
CA ASP A 116 1.26 21.63 6.70
C ASP A 116 2.14 21.83 5.46
N ALA A 117 2.62 20.73 4.86
CA ALA A 117 3.47 20.79 3.67
C ALA A 117 2.75 21.42 2.46
N LYS A 118 3.34 22.49 1.90
CA LYS A 118 2.74 23.30 0.82
C LYS A 118 2.37 22.49 -0.42
N HIS A 119 3.16 21.45 -0.76
CA HIS A 119 2.88 20.60 -1.94
C HIS A 119 1.63 19.74 -1.78
N LEU A 120 1.12 19.53 -0.56
CA LEU A 120 -0.09 18.74 -0.28
C LEU A 120 -1.37 19.60 -0.27
N LYS A 121 -1.26 20.91 -0.54
CA LYS A 121 -2.39 21.85 -0.59
C LYS A 121 -2.92 21.97 -2.03
N HIS A 122 -2.94 23.17 -2.60
CA HIS A 122 -3.50 23.42 -3.93
C HIS A 122 -2.89 22.58 -5.06
N LYS A 123 -1.60 22.23 -4.96
CA LYS A 123 -0.96 21.36 -5.96
C LYS A 123 -1.59 19.96 -5.98
N LEU A 124 -1.91 19.40 -4.81
CA LEU A 124 -2.57 18.10 -4.71
C LEU A 124 -4.03 18.18 -5.16
N GLU A 125 -4.76 19.23 -4.78
CA GLU A 125 -6.14 19.49 -5.24
C GLU A 125 -6.21 19.53 -6.78
N GLY A 126 -5.31 20.29 -7.42
CA GLY A 126 -5.26 20.38 -8.88
C GLY A 126 -4.88 19.06 -9.56
N PHE A 127 -4.12 18.19 -8.88
CA PHE A 127 -3.85 16.83 -9.37
C PHE A 127 -5.10 15.94 -9.29
N ILE A 128 -5.74 15.91 -8.12
CA ILE A 128 -6.91 15.06 -7.85
C ILE A 128 -8.09 15.44 -8.73
N ALA A 129 -8.34 16.74 -8.94
CA ALA A 129 -9.44 17.23 -9.78
C ALA A 129 -9.37 16.74 -11.25
N ARG A 130 -8.20 16.25 -11.70
CA ARG A 130 -8.02 15.71 -13.06
C ARG A 130 -8.15 14.18 -13.13
N GLN A 131 -8.35 13.50 -12.01
CA GLN A 131 -8.37 12.04 -11.92
C GLN A 131 -9.75 11.56 -11.47
N PRO A 132 -10.50 10.83 -12.31
CA PRO A 132 -11.92 10.57 -12.08
C PRO A 132 -12.22 9.67 -10.87
N LYS A 133 -11.26 8.84 -10.46
CA LYS A 133 -11.43 7.91 -9.32
C LYS A 133 -10.83 8.42 -8.01
N LEU A 134 -10.30 9.64 -7.96
CA LEU A 134 -9.65 10.18 -6.77
C LEU A 134 -10.59 11.14 -6.02
N LYS A 135 -10.70 10.94 -4.71
CA LYS A 135 -11.34 11.86 -3.77
C LYS A 135 -10.33 12.36 -2.75
N LEU A 136 -10.50 13.61 -2.29
CA LEU A 136 -9.69 14.20 -1.23
C LEU A 136 -10.58 14.62 -0.07
N ILE A 137 -10.29 14.09 1.10
CA ILE A 137 -10.88 14.51 2.38
C ILE A 137 -9.80 15.23 3.17
N ARG A 138 -10.10 16.42 3.70
CA ARG A 138 -9.19 17.16 4.57
C ARG A 138 -9.77 17.23 5.98
N SER A 139 -9.00 16.75 6.96
CA SER A 139 -9.34 16.96 8.36
C SER A 139 -9.09 18.43 8.75
N PRO A 140 -10.03 19.09 9.47
CA PRO A 140 -9.86 20.49 9.88
C PRO A 140 -8.79 20.68 10.98
N ASN A 141 -8.42 19.61 11.66
CA ASN A 141 -7.38 19.56 12.69
C ASN A 141 -6.68 18.18 12.66
N ARG A 142 -5.54 18.05 13.34
CA ARG A 142 -4.84 16.76 13.44
C ARG A 142 -5.63 15.81 14.35
N VAL A 143 -6.20 14.76 13.76
CA VAL A 143 -7.04 13.77 14.45
C VAL A 143 -6.35 12.43 14.65
N GLY A 144 -5.28 12.16 13.90
CA GLY A 144 -4.52 10.91 13.96
C GLY A 144 -5.12 9.79 13.10
N LEU A 145 -4.31 8.75 12.86
CA LEU A 145 -4.58 7.67 11.91
C LEU A 145 -5.97 7.03 12.08
N ILE A 146 -6.36 6.71 13.32
CA ILE A 146 -7.62 6.00 13.60
C ILE A 146 -8.83 6.85 13.18
N LYS A 147 -8.89 8.10 13.63
CA LYS A 147 -10.00 9.00 13.28
C LYS A 147 -10.01 9.35 11.79
N ALA A 148 -8.83 9.53 11.19
CA ALA A 148 -8.72 9.75 9.75
C ALA A 148 -9.21 8.54 8.93
N ARG A 149 -8.95 7.30 9.38
CA ARG A 149 -9.54 6.09 8.78
C ARG A 149 -11.06 6.10 8.82
N LEU A 150 -11.65 6.49 9.96
CA LEU A 150 -13.10 6.59 10.10
C LEU A 150 -13.69 7.65 9.17
N LEU A 151 -13.02 8.79 8.98
CA LEU A 151 -13.45 9.80 8.00
C LEU A 151 -13.48 9.23 6.57
N GLY A 152 -12.43 8.52 6.17
CA GLY A 152 -12.40 7.86 4.86
C GLY A 152 -13.45 6.75 4.71
N ALA A 153 -13.65 5.93 5.74
CA ALA A 153 -14.60 4.83 5.73
C ALA A 153 -16.06 5.32 5.68
N ALA A 154 -16.37 6.45 6.31
CA ALA A 154 -17.69 7.06 6.29
C ALA A 154 -18.07 7.55 4.88
N ASP A 155 -17.12 8.11 4.13
CA ASP A 155 -17.32 8.64 2.77
C ASP A 155 -17.26 7.56 1.67
N ALA A 156 -16.71 6.38 1.98
CA ALA A 156 -16.51 5.31 1.01
C ALA A 156 -17.82 4.76 0.41
N GLU A 157 -17.86 4.59 -0.91
CA GLU A 157 -19.00 4.07 -1.67
C GLU A 157 -18.88 2.59 -2.03
N GLY A 158 -17.68 2.01 -1.98
CA GLY A 158 -17.41 0.61 -2.30
C GLY A 158 -17.94 -0.36 -1.24
N GLN A 159 -18.20 -1.59 -1.67
CA GLN A 159 -18.67 -2.66 -0.78
C GLN A 159 -17.59 -3.10 0.22
N VAL A 160 -16.33 -3.04 -0.20
CA VAL A 160 -15.14 -3.32 0.61
C VAL A 160 -14.37 -2.04 0.88
N LEU A 161 -13.79 -1.93 2.07
CA LEU A 161 -12.82 -0.91 2.44
C LEU A 161 -11.43 -1.53 2.34
N THR A 162 -10.52 -0.95 1.57
CA THR A 162 -9.12 -1.38 1.50
C THR A 162 -8.22 -0.26 1.99
N PHE A 163 -7.60 -0.44 3.15
CA PHE A 163 -6.69 0.54 3.73
C PHE A 163 -5.27 0.29 3.25
N LEU A 164 -4.57 1.35 2.83
CA LEU A 164 -3.15 1.35 2.49
C LEU A 164 -2.47 2.57 3.09
N ASP A 165 -1.17 2.45 3.37
CA ASP A 165 -0.35 3.60 3.77
C ASP A 165 0.06 4.43 2.54
N SER A 166 0.48 5.68 2.76
CA SER A 166 0.80 6.64 1.69
C SER A 166 2.16 6.45 1.00
N HIS A 167 2.81 5.32 1.25
CA HIS A 167 4.13 4.96 0.75
C HIS A 167 4.19 3.46 0.42
N CYS A 168 3.16 2.96 -0.27
CA CYS A 168 3.06 1.58 -0.71
C CYS A 168 3.22 1.47 -2.24
N GLU A 169 3.68 0.31 -2.70
CA GLU A 169 3.62 -0.07 -4.11
C GLU A 169 3.03 -1.48 -4.21
N CYS A 170 1.85 -1.56 -4.82
CA CYS A 170 1.09 -2.78 -5.04
C CYS A 170 1.81 -3.70 -6.03
N THR A 171 1.78 -5.01 -5.82
CA THR A 171 2.27 -5.98 -6.79
C THR A 171 1.19 -6.30 -7.84
N PRO A 172 1.54 -6.92 -8.98
CA PRO A 172 0.55 -7.44 -9.92
C PRO A 172 -0.43 -8.42 -9.24
N GLY A 173 -1.73 -8.28 -9.50
CA GLY A 173 -2.76 -9.18 -8.97
C GLY A 173 -2.94 -9.12 -7.44
N TRP A 174 -2.63 -7.97 -6.82
CA TRP A 174 -2.69 -7.80 -5.37
C TRP A 174 -4.12 -7.73 -4.80
N LEU A 175 -5.10 -7.33 -5.62
CA LEU A 175 -6.42 -6.92 -5.13
C LEU A 175 -7.44 -8.06 -5.16
N GLU A 176 -7.45 -8.82 -6.25
CA GLU A 176 -8.37 -9.93 -6.51
C GLU A 176 -8.39 -10.96 -5.38
N PRO A 177 -7.24 -11.43 -4.82
CA PRO A 177 -7.25 -12.37 -3.71
C PRO A 177 -7.96 -11.83 -2.46
N LEU A 178 -7.80 -10.53 -2.17
CA LEU A 178 -8.39 -9.88 -1.00
C LEU A 178 -9.92 -9.83 -1.14
N LEU A 179 -10.39 -9.33 -2.28
CA LEU A 179 -11.83 -9.17 -2.56
C LEU A 179 -12.52 -10.51 -2.74
N TYR A 180 -11.85 -11.48 -3.36
CA TYR A 180 -12.36 -12.84 -3.50
C TYR A 180 -12.63 -13.47 -2.13
N ARG A 181 -11.68 -13.36 -1.19
CA ARG A 181 -11.82 -13.96 0.14
C ARG A 181 -12.94 -13.30 0.97
N ILE A 182 -13.12 -11.99 0.83
CA ILE A 182 -14.22 -11.25 1.48
C ILE A 182 -15.56 -11.59 0.82
N GLY A 183 -15.58 -11.79 -0.51
CA GLY A 183 -16.77 -12.23 -1.24
C GLY A 183 -17.28 -13.60 -0.79
N GLN A 184 -16.38 -14.50 -0.38
CA GLN A 184 -16.75 -15.81 0.17
C GLN A 184 -17.40 -15.72 1.56
N ASN A 185 -16.94 -14.80 2.40
CA ASN A 185 -17.56 -14.52 3.69
C ASN A 185 -17.22 -13.10 4.14
N ARG A 186 -18.27 -12.29 4.34
CA ARG A 186 -18.17 -10.88 4.69
C ARG A 186 -17.52 -10.63 6.05
N SER A 187 -17.46 -11.64 6.92
CA SER A 187 -16.79 -11.54 8.22
C SER A 187 -15.26 -11.68 8.14
N HIS A 188 -14.69 -11.95 6.96
CA HIS A 188 -13.24 -11.99 6.81
C HIS A 188 -12.64 -10.58 6.80
N VAL A 189 -11.55 -10.43 7.56
CA VAL A 189 -10.61 -9.32 7.44
C VAL A 189 -9.34 -9.87 6.84
N VAL A 190 -8.92 -9.35 5.69
CA VAL A 190 -7.88 -9.98 4.87
C VAL A 190 -6.73 -9.01 4.69
N THR A 191 -5.50 -9.46 4.97
CA THR A 191 -4.29 -8.65 4.80
C THR A 191 -3.43 -9.22 3.67
N PRO A 192 -2.77 -8.37 2.86
CA PRO A 192 -1.74 -8.85 1.97
C PRO A 192 -0.52 -9.33 2.77
N ILE A 193 0.34 -10.10 2.13
CA ILE A 193 1.73 -10.21 2.57
C ILE A 193 2.39 -8.85 2.35
N ILE A 194 3.05 -8.32 3.39
CA ILE A 194 3.70 -7.00 3.33
C ILE A 194 5.19 -7.20 3.08
N ASP A 195 5.60 -6.88 1.85
CA ASP A 195 7.01 -6.85 1.46
C ASP A 195 7.67 -5.51 1.82
N THR A 196 9.00 -5.51 1.89
CA THR A 196 9.78 -4.32 2.24
C THR A 196 10.21 -3.55 1.00
N ILE A 197 10.07 -2.23 1.05
CA ILE A 197 10.80 -1.30 0.16
C ILE A 197 11.89 -0.65 1.01
N SER A 198 13.16 -0.74 0.59
CA SER A 198 14.27 -0.14 1.34
C SER A 198 14.11 1.37 1.43
N ASP A 199 14.20 1.92 2.64
CA ASP A 199 14.23 3.34 2.92
C ASP A 199 15.47 4.05 2.34
N VAL A 200 16.56 3.31 2.07
CA VAL A 200 17.81 3.86 1.53
C VAL A 200 17.87 3.76 0.00
N THR A 201 17.64 2.58 -0.55
CA THR A 201 17.87 2.30 -1.98
C THR A 201 16.58 2.28 -2.81
N LEU A 202 15.42 2.34 -2.15
CA LEU A 202 14.09 2.09 -2.72
C LEU A 202 13.97 0.75 -3.46
N GLN A 203 14.84 -0.21 -3.15
CA GLN A 203 14.74 -1.58 -3.64
C GLN A 203 13.45 -2.21 -3.12
N TYR A 204 12.67 -2.82 -4.01
CA TYR A 204 11.62 -3.73 -3.62
C TYR A 204 12.23 -5.09 -3.26
N ILE A 205 12.07 -5.48 -2.00
CA ILE A 205 12.61 -6.70 -1.40
C ILE A 205 11.44 -7.66 -1.18
N GLY A 206 10.93 -8.22 -2.29
CA GLY A 206 9.92 -9.27 -2.27
C GLY A 206 10.51 -10.68 -2.38
N GLY A 207 9.63 -11.68 -2.48
CA GLY A 207 10.00 -13.07 -2.84
C GLY A 207 10.63 -13.91 -1.73
N ARG A 208 11.32 -13.32 -0.75
CA ARG A 208 11.75 -14.02 0.47
C ARG A 208 10.56 -14.62 1.24
N VAL A 209 9.42 -13.95 1.10
CA VAL A 209 8.19 -14.19 1.83
C VAL A 209 7.39 -15.35 1.21
N VAL A 210 7.60 -15.68 -0.06
CA VAL A 210 6.90 -16.81 -0.73
C VAL A 210 7.23 -18.16 -0.09
N LYS A 211 8.48 -18.32 0.36
CA LYS A 211 8.95 -19.56 0.99
C LYS A 211 8.75 -19.58 2.51
N ASN A 212 8.87 -18.41 3.16
CA ASN A 212 8.86 -18.28 4.63
C ASN A 212 8.13 -17.00 5.07
N PHE A 213 6.87 -16.82 4.69
CA PHE A 213 6.10 -15.68 5.18
C PHE A 213 5.83 -15.80 6.68
N MET A 214 5.66 -14.63 7.29
CA MET A 214 5.42 -14.48 8.70
C MET A 214 3.98 -14.02 8.93
N VAL A 215 3.42 -14.42 10.06
CA VAL A 215 2.11 -13.99 10.56
C VAL A 215 2.30 -13.03 11.73
N GLY A 216 1.28 -12.22 12.00
CA GLY A 216 1.30 -11.27 13.11
C GLY A 216 1.04 -11.93 14.46
N GLY A 217 1.79 -11.50 15.47
CA GLY A 217 1.53 -11.79 16.88
C GLY A 217 1.77 -10.55 17.74
N PHE A 218 1.82 -10.75 19.05
CA PHE A 218 2.18 -9.72 20.01
C PHE A 218 2.91 -10.34 21.20
N ASP A 219 3.72 -9.53 21.88
CA ASP A 219 4.31 -9.90 23.17
C ASP A 219 3.52 -9.30 24.35
N TRP A 220 3.89 -9.65 25.59
CA TRP A 220 3.20 -9.16 26.79
C TRP A 220 3.35 -7.65 27.05
N SER A 221 4.18 -6.95 26.28
CA SER A 221 4.23 -5.48 26.27
C SER A 221 3.17 -4.86 25.34
N MET A 222 2.34 -5.69 24.70
CA MET A 222 1.37 -5.33 23.67
C MET A 222 2.02 -4.78 22.40
N SER A 223 3.28 -5.16 22.13
CA SER A 223 4.00 -4.80 20.91
C SER A 223 3.75 -5.84 19.82
N PHE A 224 3.42 -5.38 18.61
CA PHE A 224 3.29 -6.23 17.43
C PHE A 224 4.64 -6.86 17.06
N ASN A 225 4.63 -8.15 16.72
CA ASN A 225 5.82 -8.88 16.26
C ASN A 225 5.47 -9.82 15.10
N TRP A 226 6.45 -10.10 14.25
CA TRP A 226 6.35 -11.10 13.19
C TRP A 226 6.79 -12.47 13.70
N HIS A 227 6.00 -13.51 13.42
CA HIS A 227 6.30 -14.89 13.77
C HIS A 227 6.28 -15.79 12.54
N TYR A 228 7.16 -16.78 12.50
CA TYR A 228 7.06 -17.83 11.48
C TYR A 228 5.74 -18.58 11.62
N LEU A 229 5.22 -19.03 10.49
CA LEU A 229 3.98 -19.81 10.45
C LEU A 229 4.14 -21.09 11.30
N PRO A 230 3.33 -21.30 12.36
CA PRO A 230 3.42 -22.51 13.15
C PRO A 230 3.03 -23.75 12.34
N LYS A 231 3.59 -24.92 12.70
CA LYS A 231 3.29 -26.19 12.01
C LYS A 231 1.80 -26.51 11.96
N SER A 232 1.04 -26.14 13.00
CA SER A 232 -0.41 -26.34 13.05
C SER A 232 -1.16 -25.61 11.93
N GLU A 233 -0.70 -24.42 11.52
CA GLU A 233 -1.26 -23.70 10.38
C GLU A 233 -0.73 -24.25 9.06
N GLN A 234 0.53 -24.69 9.01
CA GLN A 234 1.10 -25.28 7.80
C GLN A 234 0.32 -26.52 7.34
N VAL A 235 -0.11 -27.39 8.27
CA VAL A 235 -0.84 -28.63 7.93
C VAL A 235 -2.29 -28.41 7.50
N LYS A 236 -2.89 -27.25 7.81
CA LYS A 236 -4.23 -26.89 7.33
C LYS A 236 -4.24 -26.52 5.84
N ARG A 237 -3.07 -26.16 5.29
CA ARG A 237 -2.95 -25.67 3.91
C ARG A 237 -2.84 -26.85 2.95
N THR A 238 -3.69 -26.82 1.95
CA THR A 238 -3.69 -27.78 0.82
C THR A 238 -2.94 -27.23 -0.39
N SER A 239 -2.79 -25.90 -0.48
CA SER A 239 -2.10 -25.19 -1.53
C SER A 239 -1.15 -24.11 -0.97
N PRO A 240 -0.02 -23.82 -1.64
CA PRO A 240 0.85 -22.70 -1.27
C PRO A 240 0.19 -21.32 -1.38
N VAL A 241 -0.99 -21.22 -1.99
CA VAL A 241 -1.75 -19.96 -2.12
C VAL A 241 -2.99 -19.90 -1.25
N ASP A 242 -3.20 -20.91 -0.39
CA ASP A 242 -4.28 -20.89 0.58
C ASP A 242 -4.11 -19.73 1.57
N PRO A 243 -5.22 -19.11 2.01
CA PRO A 243 -5.18 -18.08 3.05
C PRO A 243 -4.67 -18.68 4.36
N VAL A 244 -4.20 -17.80 5.23
CA VAL A 244 -3.59 -18.19 6.50
C VAL A 244 -4.19 -17.39 7.64
N GLU A 245 -4.50 -18.08 8.73
CA GLU A 245 -4.97 -17.44 9.94
C GLU A 245 -3.80 -16.74 10.64
N SER A 246 -3.97 -15.45 10.93
CA SER A 246 -2.98 -14.62 11.61
C SER A 246 -3.59 -14.11 12.92
N PRO A 247 -2.99 -14.39 14.09
CA PRO A 247 -3.50 -13.93 15.38
C PRO A 247 -3.69 -12.41 15.46
N THR A 248 -2.76 -11.65 14.88
CA THR A 248 -2.85 -10.19 14.76
C THR A 248 -2.53 -9.74 13.33
N MET A 249 -2.73 -8.46 13.04
CA MET A 249 -2.30 -7.82 11.81
C MET A 249 -1.37 -6.65 12.11
N ALA A 250 -0.45 -6.32 11.20
CA ALA A 250 0.38 -5.12 11.33
C ALA A 250 -0.48 -3.84 11.35
N GLY A 251 -1.66 -3.89 10.76
CA GLY A 251 -2.71 -2.89 10.92
C GLY A 251 -2.67 -1.72 9.92
N GLY A 252 -1.59 -1.57 9.14
CA GLY A 252 -1.47 -0.58 8.06
C GLY A 252 -2.31 -0.93 6.82
N LEU A 253 -2.16 -2.17 6.36
CA LEU A 253 -2.69 -2.65 5.08
C LEU A 253 -3.67 -3.81 5.28
N PHE A 254 -4.94 -3.62 4.93
CA PHE A 254 -5.97 -4.67 5.01
C PHE A 254 -7.22 -4.32 4.21
N ALA A 255 -8.03 -5.33 3.91
CA ALA A 255 -9.35 -5.20 3.32
C ALA A 255 -10.42 -5.80 4.24
N ILE A 256 -11.58 -5.16 4.30
CA ILE A 256 -12.72 -5.58 5.12
C ILE A 256 -14.04 -5.17 4.45
N HIS A 257 -15.08 -5.98 4.54
CA HIS A 257 -16.41 -5.57 4.07
C HIS A 257 -16.91 -4.36 4.87
N LYS A 258 -17.44 -3.32 4.20
CA LYS A 258 -17.87 -2.06 4.84
C LYS A 258 -18.89 -2.29 5.95
N ASP A 259 -19.93 -3.08 5.69
CA ASP A 259 -20.95 -3.40 6.71
C ASP A 259 -20.37 -4.15 7.92
N TYR A 260 -19.37 -5.01 7.70
CA TYR A 260 -18.75 -5.76 8.79
C TYR A 260 -17.82 -4.87 9.61
N PHE A 261 -17.10 -3.96 8.96
CA PHE A 261 -16.35 -2.89 9.64
C PHE A 261 -17.25 -2.08 10.56
N ASN A 262 -18.43 -1.67 10.07
CA ASN A 262 -19.40 -0.94 10.87
C ASN A 262 -19.97 -1.78 12.03
N TYR A 263 -20.32 -3.03 11.75
CA TYR A 263 -20.85 -3.97 12.75
C TYR A 263 -19.90 -4.19 13.92
N LEU A 264 -18.58 -4.24 13.67
CA LEU A 264 -17.57 -4.46 14.71
C LEU A 264 -17.35 -3.25 15.65
N GLY A 265 -17.96 -2.09 15.38
CA GLY A 265 -18.02 -0.99 16.35
C GLY A 265 -17.37 0.31 15.87
N THR A 266 -17.82 0.84 14.73
CA THR A 266 -17.57 2.24 14.34
C THR A 266 -18.76 3.13 14.65
#